data_AF-A0A7V3M638-F1
#
_entry.id   AF-A0A7V3M638-F1
#
_cell.length_a   1.000
_cell.length_b   1.000
_cell.length_c   1.000
_cell.angle_alpha   90.00
_cell.angle_beta   90.00
_cell.angle_gamma   90.00
#
_symmetry.space_group_name_H-M   'P 1'
#
loop_
_entity.id
_entity.type
_entity.pdbx_description
1 polymer ?
#
loop_
_entity_poly.entity_id
_entity_poly.type
_entity_poly.pdbx_seq_one_letter_code
_entity_poly.pdbx_strand_id
1 'polypeptide(L)'
;MIEKSITVKELLKKKGKILDLKIVCSKQSLDRKITVSELNRPGLAITGYLENFRAERVQVIGKGEYSYCLNENSAKLKENLFKMLSFKEIPCVIITGGVKSSKYIIEACKKYNIPLLETKLDTSTLIRELTMFLDDRLAPMTALHGVLVNVYGLGVLIQGDPGVGKSECAIELLKRGHILISDDIVEIKRRMGYILVGKSPSTIKKFMEVRGIGIIDIELLFGIGAIMEQSIIEMQVFLQSSSSVDINKYDRTGLSENKVKILDVEIPSLKIPVTPGRNLAVLIEIASLNQRLKNQGYCAAKKLNEEVIKSMKVR
;
A
#
# COMPACT_ATOMS: atom_id res chain seq x y z
N MET A 1 8.40 -7.43 9.34
CA MET A 1 7.45 -7.37 8.21
C MET A 1 6.74 -8.71 8.15
N ILE A 2 5.41 -8.74 8.13
CA ILE A 2 4.65 -10.00 7.99
C ILE A 2 4.72 -10.39 6.52
N GLU A 3 5.33 -11.53 6.19
CA GLU A 3 5.32 -12.07 4.82
C GLU A 3 3.89 -12.45 4.43
N LYS A 4 3.24 -11.57 3.67
CA LYS A 4 1.95 -11.88 3.08
C LYS A 4 2.15 -12.75 1.86
N SER A 5 1.36 -13.80 1.78
CA SER A 5 1.21 -14.63 0.59
C SER A 5 -0.26 -14.76 0.25
N ILE A 6 -0.57 -14.94 -1.03
CA ILE A 6 -1.92 -15.22 -1.52
C ILE A 6 -1.93 -16.56 -2.24
N THR A 7 -2.94 -17.40 -2.02
CA THR A 7 -3.03 -18.67 -2.74
C THR A 7 -3.63 -18.49 -4.13
N VAL A 8 -3.32 -19.41 -5.06
CA VAL A 8 -3.96 -19.43 -6.39
C VAL A 8 -5.48 -19.61 -6.26
N LYS A 9 -5.95 -20.35 -5.25
CA LYS A 9 -7.36 -20.48 -4.90
C LYS A 9 -8.01 -19.14 -4.56
N GLU A 10 -7.35 -18.32 -3.75
CA GLU A 10 -7.84 -16.98 -3.42
C GLU A 10 -7.84 -16.04 -4.63
N LEU A 11 -6.83 -16.13 -5.48
CA LEU A 11 -6.75 -15.39 -6.74
C LEU A 11 -7.98 -15.69 -7.61
N LEU A 12 -8.29 -16.97 -7.81
CA LEU A 12 -9.46 -17.40 -8.60
C LEU A 12 -10.78 -16.96 -7.95
N LYS A 13 -10.90 -17.05 -6.62
CA LYS A 13 -12.12 -16.62 -5.92
C LYS A 13 -12.39 -15.12 -6.05
N LYS A 14 -11.33 -14.29 -5.96
CA LYS A 14 -11.47 -12.82 -5.94
C LYS A 14 -11.46 -12.19 -7.32
N LYS A 15 -10.64 -12.71 -8.25
CA LYS A 15 -10.41 -12.12 -9.57
C LYS A 15 -10.67 -13.07 -10.74
N GLY A 16 -10.94 -14.35 -10.51
CA GLY A 16 -11.12 -15.34 -11.59
C GLY A 16 -12.22 -15.00 -12.58
N LYS A 17 -13.36 -14.44 -12.14
CA LYS A 17 -14.43 -13.98 -13.03
C LYS A 17 -14.04 -12.78 -13.89
N ILE A 18 -13.36 -11.80 -13.28
CA ILE A 18 -12.94 -10.56 -13.96
C ILE A 18 -11.84 -10.86 -14.98
N LEU A 19 -10.94 -11.79 -14.64
CA LEU A 19 -9.82 -12.19 -15.50
C LEU A 19 -10.17 -13.33 -16.48
N ASP A 20 -11.42 -13.79 -16.53
CA ASP A 20 -11.87 -14.97 -17.29
C ASP A 20 -10.92 -16.19 -17.14
N LEU A 21 -10.47 -16.46 -15.92
CA LEU A 21 -9.52 -17.54 -15.63
C LEU A 21 -10.24 -18.88 -15.53
N LYS A 22 -9.84 -19.82 -16.38
CA LYS A 22 -10.35 -21.20 -16.41
C LYS A 22 -9.25 -22.17 -16.02
N ILE A 23 -9.56 -23.12 -15.13
CA ILE A 23 -8.59 -24.13 -14.71
C ILE A 23 -8.56 -25.28 -15.72
N VAL A 24 -7.38 -25.53 -16.30
CA VAL A 24 -7.16 -26.62 -17.26
C VAL A 24 -6.71 -27.89 -16.56
N CYS A 25 -5.71 -27.80 -15.66
CA CYS A 25 -5.19 -28.95 -14.94
C CYS A 25 -4.73 -28.62 -13.51
N SER A 26 -4.45 -29.68 -12.74
CA SER A 26 -3.90 -29.63 -11.38
C SER A 26 -4.77 -28.84 -10.39
N LYS A 27 -6.09 -29.10 -10.40
CA LYS A 27 -7.08 -28.47 -9.49
C LYS A 27 -6.78 -28.74 -8.01
N GLN A 28 -6.12 -29.85 -7.71
CA GLN A 28 -5.70 -30.22 -6.35
C GLN A 28 -4.57 -29.35 -5.78
N SER A 29 -3.91 -28.52 -6.60
CA SER A 29 -2.72 -27.75 -6.19
C SER A 29 -2.96 -26.24 -6.17
N LEU A 30 -4.22 -25.82 -5.99
CA LEU A 30 -4.60 -24.40 -5.94
C LEU A 30 -4.15 -23.70 -4.64
N ASP A 31 -3.69 -24.45 -3.64
CA ASP A 31 -3.20 -23.90 -2.37
C ASP A 31 -1.75 -23.39 -2.45
N ARG A 32 -1.10 -23.51 -3.62
CA ARG A 32 0.22 -22.91 -3.88
C ARG A 32 0.19 -21.40 -3.65
N LYS A 33 1.27 -20.88 -3.08
CA LYS A 33 1.39 -19.49 -2.63
C LYS A 33 2.07 -18.62 -3.69
N ILE A 34 1.49 -17.46 -3.94
CA ILE A 34 2.09 -16.34 -4.67
C ILE A 34 2.64 -15.38 -3.62
N THR A 35 3.95 -15.15 -3.66
CA THR A 35 4.69 -14.33 -2.68
C THR A 35 5.18 -13.02 -3.27
N VAL A 36 5.25 -12.91 -4.60
CA VAL A 36 5.68 -11.72 -5.33
C VAL A 36 4.60 -11.25 -6.28
N SER A 37 4.51 -9.93 -6.51
CA SER A 37 3.52 -9.34 -7.40
C SER A 37 3.93 -9.31 -8.87
N GLU A 38 5.23 -9.37 -9.13
CA GLU A 38 5.82 -9.39 -10.45
C GLU A 38 5.46 -10.69 -11.19
N LEU A 39 5.19 -10.55 -12.49
CA LEU A 39 4.87 -11.66 -13.38
C LEU A 39 6.08 -11.97 -14.26
N ASN A 40 6.22 -13.22 -14.67
CA ASN A 40 7.29 -13.62 -15.57
C ASN A 40 6.74 -14.07 -16.92
N ARG A 41 7.36 -13.62 -18.01
CA ARG A 41 7.12 -14.11 -19.36
C ARG A 41 8.29 -15.00 -19.76
N PRO A 42 8.13 -16.34 -19.74
CA PRO A 42 9.25 -17.27 -19.80
C PRO A 42 9.77 -17.51 -21.24
N GLY A 43 9.98 -16.44 -22.03
CA GLY A 43 10.39 -16.56 -23.43
C GLY A 43 11.68 -17.36 -23.61
N LEU A 44 12.76 -16.97 -22.92
CA LEU A 44 14.05 -17.68 -22.94
C LEU A 44 14.02 -19.01 -22.18
N ALA A 45 13.22 -19.10 -21.12
CA ALA A 45 13.12 -20.33 -20.32
C ALA A 45 12.47 -21.48 -21.12
N ILE A 46 11.53 -21.16 -22.01
CA ILE A 46 10.93 -22.14 -22.94
C ILE A 46 11.95 -22.67 -23.96
N THR A 47 12.99 -21.89 -24.31
CA THR A 47 14.05 -22.34 -25.21
C THR A 47 15.13 -23.17 -24.51
N GLY A 48 15.10 -23.25 -23.17
CA GLY A 48 16.01 -24.04 -22.35
C GLY A 48 17.04 -23.22 -21.57
N TYR A 49 17.04 -21.88 -21.72
CA TYR A 49 17.92 -20.99 -20.97
C TYR A 49 17.27 -20.59 -19.64
N LEU A 50 17.76 -21.18 -18.54
CA LEU A 50 17.19 -21.03 -17.19
C LEU A 50 18.02 -20.15 -16.25
N GLU A 51 19.09 -19.52 -16.75
CA GLU A 51 19.87 -18.58 -15.95
C GLU A 51 18.99 -17.38 -15.55
N ASN A 52 18.99 -17.04 -14.26
CA ASN A 52 18.12 -15.99 -13.69
C ASN A 52 16.61 -16.23 -13.88
N PHE A 53 16.17 -17.48 -14.07
CA PHE A 53 14.76 -17.81 -14.15
C PHE A 53 14.04 -17.53 -12.82
N ARG A 54 13.08 -16.60 -12.85
CA ARG A 54 12.31 -16.16 -11.68
C ARG A 54 11.11 -17.09 -11.45
N ALA A 55 11.40 -18.27 -10.90
CA ALA A 55 10.42 -19.33 -10.68
C ALA A 55 9.32 -18.94 -9.69
N GLU A 56 9.61 -18.08 -8.71
CA GLU A 56 8.68 -17.63 -7.68
C GLU A 56 7.54 -16.75 -8.20
N ARG A 57 7.68 -16.23 -9.44
CA ARG A 57 6.67 -15.40 -10.11
C ARG A 57 5.60 -16.25 -10.78
N VAL A 58 4.41 -15.68 -10.97
CA VAL A 58 3.40 -16.30 -11.84
C VAL A 58 3.90 -16.29 -13.29
N GLN A 59 3.86 -17.44 -13.95
CA GLN A 59 4.38 -17.61 -15.31
C GLN A 59 3.26 -17.35 -16.33
N VAL A 60 3.48 -16.41 -17.25
CA VAL A 60 2.49 -16.00 -18.26
C VAL A 60 2.98 -16.38 -19.65
N ILE A 61 2.25 -17.27 -20.32
CA ILE A 61 2.52 -17.68 -21.70
C ILE A 61 1.61 -16.87 -22.62
N GLY A 62 2.24 -15.97 -23.39
CA GLY A 62 1.60 -15.15 -24.40
C GLY A 62 1.51 -15.82 -25.76
N LYS A 63 1.01 -15.07 -26.75
CA LYS A 63 0.96 -15.53 -28.15
C LYS A 63 2.35 -15.84 -28.72
N GLY A 64 3.36 -15.03 -28.39
CA GLY A 64 4.73 -15.23 -28.90
C GLY A 64 5.36 -16.52 -28.37
N GLU A 65 5.29 -16.71 -27.05
CA GLU A 65 5.77 -17.92 -26.37
C GLU A 65 4.98 -19.16 -26.82
N TYR A 66 3.68 -19.01 -27.04
CA TYR A 66 2.83 -20.08 -27.55
C TYR A 66 3.17 -20.44 -29.01
N SER A 67 3.39 -19.45 -29.88
CA SER A 67 3.80 -19.68 -31.27
C SER A 67 5.13 -20.41 -31.37
N TYR A 68 6.10 -20.09 -30.49
CA TYR A 68 7.34 -20.85 -30.39
C TYR A 68 7.08 -22.32 -30.02
N CYS A 69 6.20 -22.56 -29.04
CA CYS A 69 5.82 -23.93 -28.66
C CYS A 69 5.15 -24.74 -29.79
N LEU A 70 4.59 -24.09 -30.83
CA LEU A 70 3.99 -24.78 -31.97
C LEU A 70 5.02 -25.13 -33.06
N ASN A 71 6.04 -24.31 -33.24
CA ASN A 71 7.00 -24.43 -34.34
C ASN A 71 8.27 -25.21 -33.98
N GLU A 72 8.58 -25.36 -32.69
CA GLU A 72 9.79 -26.05 -32.21
C GLU A 72 9.66 -27.59 -32.28
N ASN A 73 10.80 -28.29 -32.31
CA ASN A 73 10.81 -29.75 -32.23
C ASN A 73 10.17 -30.25 -30.91
N SER A 74 9.14 -31.08 -31.05
CA SER A 74 8.35 -31.62 -29.93
C SER A 74 9.16 -32.28 -28.81
N ALA A 75 10.25 -32.99 -29.13
CA ALA A 75 11.08 -33.66 -28.12
C ALA A 75 11.86 -32.65 -27.27
N LYS A 76 12.51 -31.68 -27.93
CA LYS A 76 13.30 -30.63 -27.29
C LYS A 76 12.41 -29.69 -26.47
N LEU A 77 11.25 -29.30 -27.02
CA LEU A 77 10.26 -28.50 -26.30
C LEU A 77 9.78 -29.19 -25.03
N LYS A 78 9.48 -30.50 -25.10
CA LYS A 78 9.06 -31.28 -23.94
C LYS A 78 10.14 -31.30 -22.86
N GLU A 79 11.40 -31.53 -23.24
CA GLU A 79 12.53 -31.50 -22.31
C GLU A 79 12.68 -30.13 -21.63
N ASN A 80 12.65 -29.04 -22.41
CA ASN A 80 12.78 -27.68 -21.89
C ASN A 80 11.63 -27.30 -20.95
N LEU A 81 10.37 -27.60 -21.32
CA LEU A 81 9.21 -27.34 -20.46
C LEU A 81 9.29 -28.13 -19.15
N PHE A 82 9.80 -29.37 -19.18
CA PHE A 82 9.98 -30.17 -17.97
C PHE A 82 11.06 -29.59 -17.07
N LYS A 83 12.19 -29.14 -17.64
CA LYS A 83 13.24 -28.43 -16.89
C LYS A 83 12.70 -27.14 -16.28
N MET A 84 12.03 -26.30 -17.06
CA MET A 84 11.44 -25.03 -16.63
C MET A 84 10.37 -25.21 -15.54
N LEU A 85 9.53 -26.25 -15.62
CA LEU A 85 8.45 -26.49 -14.66
C LEU A 85 8.87 -27.37 -13.47
N SER A 86 10.15 -27.77 -13.40
CA SER A 86 10.68 -28.57 -12.29
C SER A 86 10.85 -27.78 -10.98
N PHE A 87 10.90 -26.45 -11.07
CA PHE A 87 11.05 -25.57 -9.92
C PHE A 87 9.80 -25.59 -9.04
N LYS A 88 9.99 -25.86 -7.74
CA LYS A 88 8.90 -26.02 -6.78
C LYS A 88 8.29 -24.70 -6.34
N GLU A 89 8.90 -23.57 -6.68
CA GLU A 89 8.48 -22.22 -6.33
C GLU A 89 7.35 -21.71 -7.23
N ILE A 90 7.15 -22.32 -8.41
CA ILE A 90 6.19 -21.81 -9.42
C ILE A 90 4.77 -21.84 -8.90
N PRO A 91 4.12 -20.68 -8.67
CA PRO A 91 2.77 -20.68 -8.11
C PRO A 91 1.74 -21.25 -9.08
N CYS A 92 1.73 -20.74 -10.32
CA CYS A 92 0.87 -21.20 -11.40
C CYS A 92 1.39 -20.74 -12.77
N VAL A 93 0.86 -21.34 -13.83
CA VAL A 93 1.07 -20.95 -15.22
C VAL A 93 -0.25 -20.46 -15.80
N ILE A 94 -0.24 -19.32 -16.49
CA ILE A 94 -1.41 -18.74 -17.15
C ILE A 94 -1.14 -18.60 -18.65
N ILE A 95 -2.01 -19.18 -19.47
CA ILE A 95 -1.99 -19.00 -20.93
C ILE A 95 -3.00 -17.91 -21.32
N THR A 96 -2.56 -16.96 -22.13
CA THR A 96 -3.35 -15.79 -22.55
C THR A 96 -3.77 -15.85 -24.01
N GLY A 97 -4.70 -14.99 -24.41
CA GLY A 97 -5.10 -14.81 -25.81
C GLY A 97 -6.08 -15.87 -26.33
N GLY A 98 -6.74 -16.61 -25.44
CA GLY A 98 -7.77 -17.59 -25.80
C GLY A 98 -7.24 -18.82 -26.55
N VAL A 99 -5.92 -19.02 -26.60
CA VAL A 99 -5.30 -20.20 -27.18
C VAL A 99 -5.43 -21.39 -26.24
N LYS A 100 -5.74 -22.57 -26.81
CA LYS A 100 -5.82 -23.82 -26.06
C LYS A 100 -4.43 -24.33 -25.71
N SER A 101 -4.25 -24.73 -24.45
CA SER A 101 -3.00 -25.31 -23.95
C SER A 101 -2.52 -26.49 -24.81
N SER A 102 -1.25 -26.48 -25.19
CA SER A 102 -0.62 -27.60 -25.89
C SER A 102 -0.53 -28.83 -24.97
N LYS A 103 -0.60 -30.04 -25.54
CA LYS A 103 -0.50 -31.31 -24.81
C LYS A 103 0.75 -31.37 -23.93
N TYR A 104 1.88 -30.86 -24.42
CA TYR A 104 3.15 -30.86 -23.69
C TYR A 104 3.14 -29.98 -22.43
N ILE A 105 2.48 -28.81 -22.48
CA ILE A 105 2.34 -27.92 -21.32
C ILE A 105 1.45 -28.58 -20.27
N ILE A 106 0.34 -29.20 -20.70
CA ILE A 106 -0.57 -29.91 -19.80
C ILE A 106 0.16 -31.09 -19.13
N GLU A 107 0.93 -31.89 -19.89
CA GLU A 107 1.71 -33.00 -19.34
C GLU A 107 2.73 -32.52 -18.30
N ALA A 108 3.48 -31.46 -18.60
CA ALA A 108 4.48 -30.91 -17.69
C ALA A 108 3.83 -30.35 -16.41
N CYS A 109 2.75 -29.58 -16.54
CA CYS A 109 2.03 -29.02 -15.39
C CYS A 109 1.40 -30.11 -14.52
N LYS A 110 0.89 -31.20 -15.11
CA LYS A 110 0.40 -32.36 -14.36
C LYS A 110 1.52 -33.08 -13.61
N LYS A 111 2.67 -33.30 -14.26
CA LYS A 111 3.81 -33.99 -13.65
C LYS A 111 4.32 -33.28 -12.39
N TYR A 112 4.42 -31.96 -12.43
CA TYR A 112 4.93 -31.15 -11.31
C TYR A 112 3.82 -30.57 -10.41
N ASN A 113 2.56 -30.96 -10.63
CA ASN A 113 1.40 -30.49 -9.87
C ASN A 113 1.31 -28.95 -9.81
N ILE A 114 1.54 -28.29 -10.95
CA ILE A 114 1.42 -26.84 -11.10
C ILE A 114 0.04 -26.51 -11.70
N PRO A 115 -0.75 -25.61 -11.09
CA PRO A 115 -2.01 -25.14 -11.66
C PRO A 115 -1.80 -24.47 -13.01
N LEU A 116 -2.50 -24.95 -14.02
CA LEU A 116 -2.56 -24.35 -15.35
C LEU A 116 -3.89 -23.65 -15.53
N LEU A 117 -3.83 -22.36 -15.83
CA LEU A 117 -4.97 -21.50 -16.06
C LEU A 117 -4.96 -20.99 -17.50
N GLU A 118 -6.14 -20.80 -18.08
CA GLU A 118 -6.35 -20.18 -19.39
C GLU A 118 -7.20 -18.94 -19.24
N THR A 119 -6.93 -17.91 -20.05
CA THR A 119 -7.79 -16.73 -20.17
C THR A 119 -7.92 -16.30 -21.63
N LYS A 120 -9.07 -15.71 -21.96
CA LYS A 120 -9.31 -15.05 -23.25
C LYS A 120 -8.69 -13.66 -23.34
N LEU A 121 -8.30 -13.07 -22.22
CA LEU A 121 -7.68 -11.74 -22.18
C LEU A 121 -6.35 -11.75 -22.93
N ASP A 122 -6.00 -10.61 -23.54
CA ASP A 122 -4.68 -10.41 -24.10
C ASP A 122 -3.62 -10.35 -22.99
N THR A 123 -2.36 -10.60 -23.38
CA THR A 123 -1.25 -10.72 -22.43
C THR A 123 -1.02 -9.43 -21.65
N SER A 124 -1.14 -8.26 -22.28
CA SER A 124 -0.90 -6.97 -21.64
C SER A 124 -2.00 -6.64 -20.62
N THR A 125 -3.26 -6.87 -20.97
CA THR A 125 -4.41 -6.67 -20.07
C THR A 125 -4.35 -7.61 -18.87
N LEU A 126 -4.04 -8.90 -19.07
CA LEU A 126 -3.87 -9.83 -17.96
C LEU A 126 -2.74 -9.35 -17.04
N ILE A 127 -1.57 -9.02 -17.60
CA ILE A 127 -0.42 -8.59 -16.79
C ILE A 127 -0.78 -7.36 -15.97
N ARG A 128 -1.37 -6.33 -16.58
CA ARG A 128 -1.75 -5.09 -15.88
C ARG A 128 -2.71 -5.36 -14.72
N GLU A 129 -3.83 -6.05 -14.98
CA GLU A 129 -4.84 -6.31 -13.96
C GLU A 129 -4.35 -7.21 -12.83
N LEU A 130 -3.56 -8.23 -13.19
CA LEU A 130 -3.02 -9.19 -12.23
C LEU A 130 -1.94 -8.54 -11.36
N THR A 131 -1.01 -7.78 -11.96
CA THR A 131 0.00 -7.02 -11.23
C THR A 131 -0.66 -6.03 -10.26
N MET A 132 -1.64 -5.23 -10.70
CA MET A 132 -2.37 -4.30 -9.82
C MET A 132 -3.03 -5.01 -8.64
N PHE A 133 -3.61 -6.19 -8.87
CA PHE A 133 -4.23 -6.98 -7.80
C PHE A 133 -3.20 -7.53 -6.82
N LEU A 134 -2.09 -8.09 -7.32
CA LEU A 134 -1.05 -8.67 -6.48
C LEU A 134 -0.30 -7.57 -5.70
N ASP A 135 -0.01 -6.43 -6.33
CA ASP A 135 0.62 -5.28 -5.67
C ASP A 135 -0.20 -4.79 -4.48
N ASP A 136 -1.52 -4.63 -4.63
CA ASP A 136 -2.35 -4.28 -3.48
C ASP A 136 -2.37 -5.38 -2.42
N ARG A 137 -2.46 -6.67 -2.81
CA ARG A 137 -2.60 -7.78 -1.85
C ARG A 137 -1.32 -8.07 -1.07
N LEU A 138 -0.18 -7.96 -1.71
CA LEU A 138 1.15 -8.25 -1.19
C LEU A 138 1.87 -6.99 -0.69
N ALA A 139 1.26 -5.81 -0.82
CA ALA A 139 1.78 -4.55 -0.34
C ALA A 139 2.28 -4.64 1.12
N PRO A 140 3.48 -4.10 1.43
CA PRO A 140 4.00 -4.03 2.78
C PRO A 140 3.03 -3.32 3.73
N MET A 141 2.90 -3.85 4.94
CA MET A 141 2.04 -3.29 5.99
C MET A 141 2.77 -3.21 7.32
N THR A 142 2.40 -2.21 8.11
CA THR A 142 2.78 -2.06 9.52
C THR A 142 1.58 -1.56 10.32
N ALA A 143 1.64 -1.64 11.63
CA ALA A 143 0.69 -1.00 12.53
C ALA A 143 1.45 -0.02 13.43
N LEU A 144 0.97 1.22 13.54
CA LEU A 144 1.54 2.24 14.41
C LEU A 144 0.51 2.72 15.41
N HIS A 145 0.95 3.05 16.62
CA HIS A 145 0.11 3.72 17.60
C HIS A 145 -0.07 5.19 17.24
N GLY A 146 -1.29 5.70 17.31
CA GLY A 146 -1.65 7.07 16.96
C GLY A 146 -3.09 7.18 16.48
N VAL A 147 -3.46 8.40 16.10
CA VAL A 147 -4.80 8.71 15.59
C VAL A 147 -4.66 9.20 14.15
N LEU A 148 -5.43 8.62 13.23
CA LEU A 148 -5.47 9.06 11.85
C LEU A 148 -6.78 9.81 11.59
N VAL A 149 -6.66 11.06 11.18
CA VAL A 149 -7.78 11.94 10.83
C VAL A 149 -7.58 12.52 9.43
N ASN A 150 -8.67 12.82 8.74
CA ASN A 150 -8.65 13.58 7.50
C ASN A 150 -9.07 15.02 7.82
N VAL A 151 -8.14 15.95 7.64
CA VAL A 151 -8.32 17.38 7.95
C VAL A 151 -8.25 18.16 6.65
N TYR A 152 -9.38 18.75 6.24
CA TYR A 152 -9.52 19.41 4.94
C TYR A 152 -9.03 18.56 3.75
N GLY A 153 -9.32 17.26 3.72
CA GLY A 153 -8.88 16.36 2.65
C GLY A 153 -7.46 15.80 2.82
N LEU A 154 -6.64 16.36 3.71
CA LEU A 154 -5.28 15.90 3.99
C LEU A 154 -5.29 14.86 5.11
N GLY A 155 -4.71 13.69 4.90
CA GLY A 155 -4.60 12.70 5.98
C GLY A 155 -3.44 12.97 6.92
N VAL A 156 -3.77 13.16 8.20
CA VAL A 156 -2.84 13.51 9.27
C VAL A 156 -2.75 12.38 10.28
N LEU A 157 -1.55 11.80 10.40
CA LEU A 157 -1.24 10.83 11.45
C LEU A 157 -0.75 11.58 12.70
N ILE A 158 -1.60 11.65 13.71
CA ILE A 158 -1.29 12.25 15.02
C ILE A 158 -0.67 11.19 15.92
N GLN A 159 0.59 11.39 16.27
CA GLN A 159 1.33 10.57 17.23
C GLN A 159 1.80 11.44 18.38
N GLY A 160 2.35 10.82 19.41
CA GLY A 160 2.80 11.52 20.61
C GLY A 160 2.76 10.62 21.82
N ASP A 161 3.28 11.17 22.92
CA ASP A 161 3.42 10.45 24.19
C ASP A 161 2.06 9.89 24.69
N PRO A 162 2.05 8.78 25.44
CA PRO A 162 0.82 8.27 26.06
C PRO A 162 0.16 9.32 26.97
N GLY A 163 -1.15 9.53 26.83
CA GLY A 163 -1.88 10.50 27.65
C GLY A 163 -1.64 11.98 27.30
N VAL A 164 -0.96 12.29 26.19
CA VAL A 164 -0.70 13.68 25.76
C VAL A 164 -1.95 14.40 25.19
N GLY A 165 -3.08 13.70 25.05
CA GLY A 165 -4.33 14.26 24.54
C GLY A 165 -4.64 13.99 23.06
N LYS A 166 -4.13 12.88 22.49
CA LYS A 166 -4.32 12.57 21.04
C LYS A 166 -5.79 12.38 20.68
N SER A 167 -6.50 11.55 21.45
CA SER A 167 -7.91 11.22 21.19
C SER A 167 -8.81 12.41 21.49
N GLU A 168 -8.53 13.19 22.54
CA GLU A 168 -9.24 14.43 22.85
C GLU A 168 -9.07 15.49 21.74
N CYS A 169 -7.86 15.62 21.20
CA CYS A 169 -7.60 16.49 20.05
C CYS A 169 -8.36 16.02 18.80
N ALA A 170 -8.46 14.71 18.58
CA ALA A 170 -9.23 14.15 17.47
C ALA A 170 -10.74 14.40 17.61
N ILE A 171 -11.31 14.30 18.82
CA ILE A 171 -12.71 14.65 19.09
C ILE A 171 -12.98 16.12 18.77
N GLU A 172 -12.06 17.02 19.14
CA GLU A 172 -12.23 18.42 18.80
C GLU A 172 -12.18 18.65 17.28
N LEU A 173 -11.30 17.97 16.55
CA LEU A 173 -11.27 18.00 15.09
C LEU A 173 -12.59 17.46 14.48
N LEU A 174 -13.11 16.36 15.00
CA LEU A 174 -14.41 15.81 14.57
C LEU A 174 -15.55 16.82 14.78
N LYS A 175 -15.59 17.49 15.93
CA LYS A 175 -16.58 18.54 16.21
C LYS A 175 -16.49 19.73 15.25
N ARG A 176 -15.32 19.95 14.64
CA ARG A 176 -15.07 20.98 13.61
C ARG A 176 -15.37 20.49 12.19
N GLY A 177 -15.89 19.26 12.03
CA GLY A 177 -16.29 18.69 10.74
C GLY A 177 -15.21 17.87 10.03
N HIS A 178 -14.10 17.57 10.72
CA HIS A 178 -13.07 16.66 10.19
C HIS A 178 -13.48 15.21 10.41
N ILE A 179 -12.75 14.29 9.79
CA ILE A 179 -13.18 12.90 9.67
C ILE A 179 -12.17 11.99 10.36
N LEU A 180 -12.64 11.06 11.19
CA LEU A 180 -11.82 10.04 11.83
C LEU A 180 -11.64 8.84 10.90
N ILE A 181 -10.41 8.34 10.81
CA ILE A 181 -10.12 7.06 10.15
C ILE A 181 -9.87 5.98 11.20
N SER A 182 -9.01 6.25 12.18
CA SER A 182 -8.71 5.32 13.26
C SER A 182 -8.20 6.04 14.50
N ASP A 183 -8.51 5.51 15.67
CA ASP A 183 -7.96 5.89 16.97
C ASP A 183 -7.12 4.73 17.52
N ASP A 184 -6.15 5.07 18.39
CA ASP A 184 -5.19 4.15 19.03
C ASP A 184 -4.24 3.39 18.08
N ILE A 185 -4.74 2.54 17.19
CA ILE A 185 -3.94 1.75 16.25
C ILE A 185 -4.30 2.11 14.81
N VAL A 186 -3.29 2.41 14.00
CA VAL A 186 -3.44 2.66 12.57
C VAL A 186 -2.72 1.57 11.78
N GLU A 187 -3.47 0.79 10.99
CA GLU A 187 -2.88 -0.12 10.02
C GLU A 187 -2.47 0.67 8.78
N ILE A 188 -1.18 0.68 8.47
CA ILE A 188 -0.60 1.42 7.36
C ILE A 188 -0.14 0.42 6.30
N LYS A 189 -0.55 0.66 5.06
CA LYS A 189 -0.12 -0.09 3.88
C LYS A 189 0.62 0.84 2.92
N ARG A 190 1.77 0.40 2.39
CA ARG A 190 2.44 1.07 1.27
C ARG A 190 1.90 0.54 -0.06
N ARG A 191 1.13 1.37 -0.77
CA ARG A 191 0.63 1.05 -2.12
C ARG A 191 1.66 1.46 -3.20
N MET A 192 1.34 1.13 -4.45
CA MET A 192 2.12 1.56 -5.62
C MET A 192 2.35 3.07 -5.61
N GLY A 193 3.50 3.50 -6.13
CA GLY A 193 3.89 4.91 -6.15
C GLY A 193 4.36 5.47 -4.80
N TYR A 194 4.77 4.60 -3.86
CA TYR A 194 5.24 4.99 -2.52
C TYR A 194 4.18 5.78 -1.73
N ILE A 195 2.90 5.43 -1.90
CA ILE A 195 1.78 6.07 -1.21
C ILE A 195 1.45 5.28 0.07
N LEU A 196 1.42 5.96 1.21
CA LEU A 196 0.97 5.38 2.47
C LEU A 196 -0.54 5.53 2.61
N VAL A 197 -1.24 4.41 2.83
CA VAL A 197 -2.68 4.41 3.12
C VAL A 197 -2.90 3.83 4.50
N GLY A 198 -3.49 4.62 5.38
CA GLY A 198 -3.86 4.21 6.74
C GLY A 198 -5.34 3.85 6.84
N LYS A 199 -5.65 2.88 7.70
CA LYS A 199 -7.01 2.47 8.04
C LYS A 199 -7.10 1.96 9.48
N SER A 200 -8.32 1.84 9.99
CA SER A 200 -8.56 1.20 11.29
C SER A 200 -8.53 -0.33 11.20
N PRO A 201 -8.01 -1.04 12.23
CA PRO A 201 -8.30 -2.45 12.41
C PRO A 201 -9.82 -2.70 12.48
N SER A 202 -10.29 -3.82 11.94
CA SER A 202 -11.73 -4.10 11.88
C SER A 202 -12.42 -4.23 13.24
N THR A 203 -11.65 -4.51 14.30
CA THR A 203 -12.14 -4.72 15.66
C THR A 203 -12.47 -3.42 16.40
N ILE A 204 -11.67 -2.36 16.18
CA ILE A 204 -11.79 -1.07 16.88
C ILE A 204 -12.31 0.05 15.97
N LYS A 205 -12.61 -0.27 14.72
CA LYS A 205 -13.21 0.65 13.77
C LYS A 205 -14.37 1.39 14.43
N LYS A 206 -14.46 2.70 14.19
CA LYS A 206 -15.45 3.67 14.71
C LYS A 206 -15.55 3.87 16.22
N PHE A 207 -14.85 3.05 17.01
CA PHE A 207 -14.79 3.23 18.45
C PHE A 207 -13.58 4.07 18.85
N MET A 208 -13.72 4.82 19.94
CA MET A 208 -12.66 5.62 20.53
C MET A 208 -12.73 5.50 22.05
N GLU A 209 -11.58 5.36 22.71
CA GLU A 209 -11.51 5.42 24.17
C GLU A 209 -11.26 6.85 24.63
N VAL A 210 -12.11 7.35 25.53
CA VAL A 210 -11.95 8.68 26.12
C VAL A 210 -11.80 8.55 27.62
N ARG A 211 -10.68 9.03 28.16
CA ARG A 211 -10.39 8.94 29.58
C ARG A 211 -11.45 9.68 30.40
N GLY A 212 -11.96 9.03 31.44
CA GLY A 212 -13.03 9.58 32.29
C GLY A 212 -14.44 9.44 31.73
N ILE A 213 -14.60 8.99 30.48
CA ILE A 213 -15.92 8.73 29.85
C ILE A 213 -16.07 7.23 29.53
N GLY A 214 -15.04 6.61 28.95
CA GLY A 214 -15.06 5.22 28.46
C GLY A 214 -15.03 5.14 26.94
N ILE A 215 -15.44 4.00 26.39
CA ILE A 215 -15.48 3.76 24.95
C ILE A 215 -16.74 4.40 24.35
N ILE A 216 -16.58 5.17 23.29
CA ILE A 216 -17.67 5.84 22.57
C ILE A 216 -17.74 5.37 21.11
N ASP A 217 -18.94 5.38 20.54
CA ASP A 217 -19.17 5.14 19.10
C ASP A 217 -19.24 6.50 18.37
N ILE A 218 -18.23 6.78 17.56
CA ILE A 218 -18.10 8.05 16.83
C ILE A 218 -19.18 8.19 15.76
N GLU A 219 -19.62 7.08 15.16
CA GLU A 219 -20.61 7.08 14.08
C GLU A 219 -21.98 7.51 14.61
N LEU A 220 -22.34 7.02 15.80
CA LEU A 220 -23.61 7.34 16.45
C LEU A 220 -23.61 8.76 17.03
N LEU A 221 -22.46 9.25 17.50
CA LEU A 221 -22.36 10.58 18.11
C LEU A 221 -22.23 11.72 17.10
N PHE A 222 -21.46 11.52 16.02
CA PHE A 222 -21.13 12.57 15.05
C PHE A 222 -21.70 12.31 13.65
N GLY A 223 -22.35 11.16 13.44
CA GLY A 223 -22.95 10.75 12.18
C GLY A 223 -21.97 10.06 11.23
N ILE A 224 -22.52 9.46 10.17
CA ILE A 224 -21.75 8.66 9.20
C ILE A 224 -20.67 9.47 8.45
N GLY A 225 -20.86 10.80 8.33
CA GLY A 225 -19.90 11.70 7.69
C GLY A 225 -18.64 11.96 8.51
N ALA A 226 -18.63 11.61 9.80
CA ALA A 226 -17.49 11.79 10.70
C ALA A 226 -16.48 10.64 10.63
N ILE A 227 -16.74 9.60 9.83
CA ILE A 227 -15.88 8.41 9.72
C ILE A 227 -15.54 8.12 8.26
N MET A 228 -14.30 7.66 8.03
CA MET A 228 -13.85 7.17 6.74
C MET A 228 -13.05 5.88 6.89
N GLU A 229 -13.22 4.95 5.95
CA GLU A 229 -12.57 3.62 5.99
C GLU A 229 -11.04 3.70 5.95
N GLN A 230 -10.50 4.60 5.13
CA GLN A 230 -9.07 4.74 4.89
C GLN A 230 -8.76 6.14 4.38
N SER A 231 -7.56 6.64 4.65
CA SER A 231 -7.03 7.88 4.07
C SER A 231 -5.58 7.69 3.65
N ILE A 232 -5.14 8.43 2.63
CA ILE A 232 -3.70 8.59 2.35
C ILE A 232 -3.09 9.33 3.54
N ILE A 233 -1.91 8.93 3.99
CA ILE A 233 -1.17 9.62 5.04
C ILE A 233 -0.17 10.56 4.37
N GLU A 234 -0.39 11.85 4.52
CA GLU A 234 0.41 12.89 3.85
C GLU A 234 1.22 13.73 4.83
N MET A 235 0.89 13.68 6.12
CA MET A 235 1.61 14.40 7.17
C MET A 235 1.55 13.64 8.49
N GLN A 236 2.63 13.69 9.26
CA GLN A 236 2.65 13.30 10.66
C GLN A 236 2.63 14.56 11.53
N VAL A 237 1.80 14.56 12.57
CA VAL A 237 1.91 15.50 13.68
C VAL A 237 2.35 14.72 14.91
N PHE A 238 3.44 15.14 15.55
CA PHE A 238 3.92 14.53 16.78
C PHE A 238 3.71 15.49 17.96
N LEU A 239 2.75 15.16 18.83
CA LEU A 239 2.45 15.89 20.04
C LEU A 239 3.49 15.55 21.12
N GLN A 240 4.21 16.56 21.61
CA GLN A 240 5.25 16.40 22.62
C GLN A 240 4.77 16.92 23.97
N SER A 241 4.96 16.15 25.04
CA SER A 241 4.72 16.62 26.40
C SER A 241 5.62 17.81 26.75
N SER A 242 5.11 18.82 27.45
CA SER A 242 5.89 19.98 27.88
C SER A 242 7.07 19.65 28.81
N SER A 243 7.01 18.50 29.51
CA SER A 243 8.06 18.04 30.43
C SER A 243 9.32 17.53 29.73
N SER A 244 9.26 17.21 28.44
CA SER A 244 10.38 16.67 27.66
C SER A 244 11.01 17.68 26.70
N VAL A 245 10.65 18.97 26.84
CA VAL A 245 10.89 19.99 25.80
C VAL A 245 11.82 21.10 26.27
N ASP A 246 12.91 21.31 25.50
CA ASP A 246 13.65 22.57 25.46
C ASP A 246 13.05 23.48 24.37
N ILE A 247 12.27 24.47 24.78
CA ILE A 247 11.51 25.38 23.91
C ILE A 247 12.45 26.16 22.95
N ASN A 248 13.74 26.28 23.28
CA ASN A 248 14.72 27.00 22.45
C ASN A 248 15.20 26.22 21.22
N LYS A 249 14.88 24.92 21.11
CA LYS A 249 15.27 24.08 19.97
C LYS A 249 14.21 23.99 18.86
N TYR A 250 13.08 24.68 19.03
CA TYR A 250 12.03 24.69 18.01
C TYR A 250 12.32 25.69 16.89
N ASP A 251 12.06 25.24 15.67
CA ASP A 251 12.14 26.10 14.50
C ASP A 251 11.03 27.17 14.54
N ARG A 252 11.42 28.41 14.83
CA ARG A 252 10.54 29.58 14.82
C ARG A 252 10.36 30.18 13.43
N THR A 253 11.21 29.77 12.48
CA THR A 253 11.25 30.30 11.12
C THR A 253 10.40 29.49 10.15
N GLY A 254 10.17 28.20 10.44
CA GLY A 254 9.46 27.28 9.55
C GLY A 254 10.23 26.95 8.27
N LEU A 255 11.54 27.20 8.26
CA LEU A 255 12.45 26.93 7.13
C LEU A 255 12.96 25.49 7.12
N SER A 256 12.98 24.82 8.28
CA SER A 256 13.37 23.41 8.37
C SER A 256 12.18 22.50 8.06
N GLU A 257 12.40 21.53 7.18
CA GLU A 257 11.44 20.49 6.87
C GLU A 257 11.86 19.20 7.55
N ASN A 258 11.20 18.89 8.66
CA ASN A 258 11.36 17.60 9.31
C ASN A 258 10.52 16.55 8.55
N LYS A 259 11.07 15.35 8.42
CA LYS A 259 10.39 14.20 7.81
C LYS A 259 10.49 12.99 8.71
N VAL A 260 9.53 12.09 8.58
CA VAL A 260 9.55 10.76 9.19
C VAL A 260 9.46 9.71 8.10
N LYS A 261 10.15 8.58 8.29
CA LYS A 261 10.16 7.46 7.34
C LYS A 261 9.24 6.34 7.85
N ILE A 262 8.21 5.99 7.08
CA ILE A 262 7.27 4.90 7.37
C ILE A 262 7.22 3.97 6.15
N LEU A 263 7.50 2.67 6.31
CA LEU A 263 7.55 1.68 5.20
C LEU A 263 8.41 2.14 4.00
N ASP A 264 9.53 2.82 4.25
CA ASP A 264 10.39 3.44 3.24
C ASP A 264 9.81 4.63 2.47
N VAL A 265 8.73 5.22 2.95
CA VAL A 265 8.17 6.47 2.45
C VAL A 265 8.47 7.58 3.43
N GLU A 266 9.08 8.68 2.96
CA GLU A 266 9.27 9.88 3.76
C GLU A 266 8.03 10.78 3.67
N ILE A 267 7.47 11.15 4.82
CA ILE A 267 6.38 12.14 4.91
C ILE A 267 6.78 13.31 5.81
N PRO A 268 6.29 14.53 5.54
CA PRO A 268 6.46 15.69 6.43
C PRO A 268 6.04 15.37 7.87
N SER A 269 6.85 15.79 8.83
CA SER A 269 6.62 15.61 10.27
C SER A 269 6.66 16.95 10.98
N LEU A 270 5.58 17.30 11.67
CA LEU A 270 5.50 18.51 12.49
C LEU A 270 5.43 18.13 13.96
N LYS A 271 6.35 18.67 14.77
CA LYS A 271 6.33 18.50 16.22
C LYS A 271 5.60 19.67 16.87
N ILE A 272 4.59 19.39 17.68
CA ILE A 272 3.79 20.41 18.39
C ILE A 272 3.91 20.17 19.90
N PRO A 273 4.42 21.13 20.68
CA PRO A 273 4.44 21.00 22.13
C PRO A 273 3.04 21.22 22.69
N VAL A 274 2.62 20.34 23.59
CA VAL A 274 1.36 20.43 24.31
C VAL A 274 1.58 21.24 25.58
N THR A 275 1.03 22.46 25.60
CA THR A 275 1.08 23.37 26.75
C THR A 275 -0.34 23.84 27.08
N PRO A 276 -0.68 24.07 28.37
CA PRO A 276 -1.98 24.60 28.75
C PRO A 276 -2.34 25.88 28.00
N GLY A 277 -3.63 26.03 27.64
CA GLY A 277 -4.14 27.20 26.91
C GLY A 277 -3.95 27.16 25.38
N ARG A 278 -3.22 26.18 24.83
CA ARG A 278 -3.15 25.99 23.37
C ARG A 278 -4.27 25.08 22.88
N ASN A 279 -4.91 25.49 21.79
CA ASN A 279 -5.86 24.66 21.07
C ASN A 279 -5.13 23.82 20.02
N LEU A 280 -4.93 22.53 20.29
CA LEU A 280 -4.17 21.64 19.40
C LEU A 280 -4.91 21.38 18.08
N ALA A 281 -6.23 21.26 18.11
CA ALA A 281 -7.02 21.04 16.90
C ALA A 281 -6.83 22.19 15.90
N VAL A 282 -6.91 23.44 16.36
CA VAL A 282 -6.66 24.62 15.53
C VAL A 282 -5.25 24.64 14.95
N LEU A 283 -4.24 24.25 15.74
CA LEU A 283 -2.87 24.17 15.24
C LEU A 283 -2.71 23.10 14.16
N ILE A 284 -3.37 21.95 14.30
CA ILE A 284 -3.38 20.88 13.30
C ILE A 284 -4.13 21.32 12.04
N GLU A 285 -5.23 22.05 12.14
CA GLU A 285 -5.94 22.66 11.02
C GLU A 285 -5.02 23.58 10.21
N ILE A 286 -4.36 24.53 10.89
CA ILE A 286 -3.41 25.47 10.27
C ILE A 286 -2.23 24.72 9.65
N ALA A 287 -1.68 23.73 10.35
CA ALA A 287 -0.60 22.89 9.84
C ALA A 287 -1.00 22.15 8.56
N SER A 288 -2.23 21.63 8.52
CA SER A 288 -2.77 20.91 7.36
C SER A 288 -2.92 21.83 6.16
N LEU A 289 -3.48 23.04 6.36
CA LEU A 289 -3.58 24.06 5.30
C LEU A 289 -2.19 24.50 4.80
N ASN A 290 -1.25 24.73 5.71
CA ASN A 290 0.13 25.09 5.36
C ASN A 290 0.82 23.97 4.57
N GLN A 291 0.61 22.71 4.94
CA GLN A 291 1.14 21.57 4.20
C GLN A 291 0.53 21.46 2.80
N ARG A 292 -0.78 21.74 2.65
CA ARG A 292 -1.42 21.82 1.33
C ARG A 292 -0.80 22.92 0.46
N LEU A 293 -0.52 24.10 1.02
CA LEU A 293 0.19 25.17 0.31
C LEU A 293 1.60 24.73 -0.13
N LYS A 294 2.34 24.05 0.76
CA LYS A 294 3.66 23.49 0.41
C LYS A 294 3.57 22.47 -0.73
N ASN A 295 2.56 21.59 -0.72
CA ASN A 295 2.32 20.64 -1.80
C ASN A 295 1.98 21.34 -3.14
N GLN A 296 1.46 22.57 -3.10
CA GLN A 296 1.24 23.43 -4.27
C GLN A 296 2.46 24.29 -4.64
N GLY A 297 3.59 24.14 -3.94
CA GLY A 297 4.83 24.88 -4.18
C GLY A 297 4.93 26.23 -3.45
N TYR A 298 3.98 26.58 -2.59
CA TYR A 298 4.01 27.82 -1.82
C TYR A 298 4.57 27.61 -0.41
N CYS A 299 5.62 28.37 -0.05
CA CYS A 299 6.20 28.38 1.30
C CYS A 299 6.29 29.81 1.85
N ALA A 300 5.46 30.12 2.84
CA ALA A 300 5.39 31.45 3.46
C ALA A 300 6.72 31.87 4.10
N ALA A 301 7.42 30.94 4.76
CA ALA A 301 8.71 31.19 5.38
C ALA A 301 9.79 31.61 4.36
N LYS A 302 9.86 30.93 3.21
CA LYS A 302 10.77 31.28 2.12
C LYS A 302 10.45 32.67 1.56
N LYS A 303 9.17 32.95 1.31
CA LYS A 303 8.72 34.25 0.79
C LYS A 303 9.08 35.40 1.74
N LEU A 304 8.81 35.26 3.03
CA LEU A 304 9.16 36.28 4.02
C LEU A 304 10.68 36.47 4.11
N ASN A 305 11.45 35.39 4.08
CA ASN A 305 12.92 35.48 4.07
C ASN A 305 13.45 36.24 2.85
N GLU A 306 12.88 36.00 1.66
CA GLU A 306 13.22 36.75 0.45
C GLU A 306 12.87 38.24 0.56
N GLU A 307 11.72 38.59 1.12
CA GLU A 307 11.29 39.98 1.35
C GLU A 307 12.20 40.69 2.36
N VAL A 308 12.57 40.02 3.45
CA VAL A 308 13.52 40.55 4.45
C VAL A 308 14.88 40.79 3.82
N ILE A 309 15.42 39.83 3.06
CA ILE A 309 16.71 39.98 2.36
C ILE A 309 16.66 41.13 1.35
N LYS A 310 15.55 41.29 0.61
CA LYS A 310 15.38 42.44 -0.31
C LYS A 310 15.41 43.76 0.45
N SER A 311 14.72 43.86 1.58
CA SER A 311 14.70 45.09 2.39
C SER A 311 16.08 45.46 2.96
N MET A 312 16.93 44.46 3.26
CA MET A 312 18.29 44.67 3.75
C MET A 312 19.27 45.14 2.66
N LYS A 313 19.02 44.82 1.38
CA LYS A 313 19.87 45.24 0.26
C LYS A 313 19.58 46.67 -0.24
N VAL A 314 18.46 47.26 0.18
CA VAL A 314 18.01 48.60 -0.21
C VAL A 314 18.46 49.66 0.81
N ARG A 315 19.06 49.23 1.93
CA ARG A 315 19.77 50.09 2.90
C ARG A 315 21.27 50.06 2.63
#